data_AF-A0A941J7P5-F1
#
_entry.id   AF-A0A941J7P5-F1
#
_cell.length_a   1.000
_cell.length_b   1.000
_cell.length_c   1.000
_cell.angle_alpha   90.00
_cell.angle_beta   90.00
_cell.angle_gamma   90.00
#
_symmetry.space_group_name_H-M   'P 1'
#
loop_
_entity.id
_entity.type
_entity.pdbx_description
1 polymer ?
#
loop_
_entity_poly.entity_id
_entity_poly.type
_entity_poly.pdbx_seq_one_letter_code
_entity_poly.pdbx_strand_id
1 'polypeptide(L)' 'MFDYSRSQAADTATGWFKSSYSAADNECVEVSCISAEVSLRDSKSLTGNRLIVSSDAFAVFIDSVKGGSQ' A
#
# COMPACT_ATOMS: atom_id res chain seq x y z
N MET A 1 -4.35 6.73 30.08
CA MET A 1 -5.39 7.38 29.24
C MET A 1 -4.76 7.54 27.86
N PHE A 2 -5.37 6.92 26.85
CA PHE A 2 -4.76 6.49 25.59
C PHE A 2 -4.24 7.66 24.75
N ASP A 3 -2.93 7.71 24.52
CA ASP A 3 -2.34 8.54 23.47
C ASP A 3 -1.48 7.60 22.59
N TYR A 4 -2.16 6.87 21.71
CA TYR A 4 -1.50 6.09 20.67
C TYR A 4 -1.74 6.78 19.34
N SER A 5 -0.66 7.39 18.85
CA SER A 5 -0.28 7.35 17.45
C SER A 5 -1.35 7.83 16.46
N ARG A 6 -1.42 9.15 16.31
CA ARG A 6 -2.08 9.82 15.19
C ARG A 6 -1.30 9.68 13.88
N SER A 7 -0.79 8.49 13.57
CA SER A 7 0.08 8.23 12.41
C SER A 7 -0.26 6.96 11.61
N GLN A 8 -1.47 6.40 11.76
CA GLN A 8 -1.85 5.17 11.01
C GLN A 8 -3.22 5.18 10.33
N ALA A 9 -4.12 6.12 10.64
CA ALA A 9 -5.45 6.14 10.03
C ALA A 9 -5.42 6.95 8.74
N ALA A 10 -4.82 6.39 7.69
CA ALA A 10 -4.85 6.87 6.31
C ALA A 10 -4.50 8.36 6.11
N ASP A 11 -3.51 8.63 5.28
CA ASP A 11 -3.37 9.93 4.64
C ASP A 11 -4.56 10.08 3.65
N THR A 12 -5.75 10.24 4.22
CA THR A 12 -7.05 10.08 3.54
C THR A 12 -7.24 11.21 2.53
N ALA A 13 -6.51 12.31 2.72
CA ALA A 13 -6.41 13.42 1.78
C ALA A 13 -5.64 13.06 0.50
N THR A 14 -4.73 12.07 0.54
CA THR A 14 -3.90 11.68 -0.61
C THR A 14 -4.32 10.35 -1.25
N GLY A 15 -5.28 9.63 -0.67
CA GLY A 15 -5.82 8.38 -1.23
C GLY A 15 -4.89 7.17 -1.06
N TRP A 16 -3.96 7.22 -0.11
CA TRP A 16 -3.02 6.14 0.19
C TRP A 16 -3.43 5.35 1.42
N PHE A 17 -3.33 4.03 1.31
CA PHE A 17 -3.64 3.08 2.38
C PHE A 17 -2.37 2.33 2.79
N LYS A 18 -2.09 2.34 4.09
CA LYS A 18 -0.98 1.59 4.68
C LYS A 18 -1.49 0.23 5.18
N SER A 19 -0.70 -0.82 4.99
CA SER A 19 -1.06 -2.15 5.49
C SER A 19 -1.05 -2.20 7.02
N SER A 20 -2.10 -2.77 7.61
CA SER A 20 -2.27 -2.97 9.06
C SER A 20 -1.33 -4.01 9.68
N TYR A 21 -0.64 -4.80 8.85
CA TYR A 21 0.37 -5.78 9.30
C TYR A 21 1.78 -5.19 9.45
N SER A 22 1.95 -3.90 9.14
CA SER A 22 3.26 -3.24 9.23
C SER A 22 3.53 -2.80 10.67
N ALA A 23 4.31 -3.59 11.42
CA ALA A 23 4.86 -3.13 12.70
C ALA A 23 5.80 -1.93 12.48
N ALA A 24 6.06 -1.14 13.52
CA ALA A 24 6.77 0.15 13.44
C ALA A 24 8.10 0.13 12.67
N ASP A 25 8.77 -1.02 12.60
CA ASP A 25 10.06 -1.20 11.92
C ASP A 25 10.00 -2.06 10.64
N ASN A 26 8.87 -2.73 10.38
CA ASN A 26 8.76 -3.72 9.31
C ASN A 26 8.11 -3.13 8.06
N GLU A 27 8.75 -3.41 6.92
CA GLU A 27 8.45 -3.03 5.54
C GLU A 27 7.01 -2.57 5.28
N CYS A 28 6.86 -1.25 5.21
CA CYS A 28 5.58 -0.58 5.11
C CYS A 28 5.31 -0.29 3.64
N VAL A 29 4.53 -1.12 2.95
CA VAL A 29 4.03 -0.80 1.62
C VAL A 29 2.73 -0.03 1.74
N GLU A 30 2.60 1.03 0.94
CA GLU A 30 1.39 1.81 0.77
C GLU A 30 0.84 1.61 -0.65
N VAL A 31 -0.48 1.54 -0.73
CA VAL A 31 -1.20 1.34 -1.99
C VAL A 31 -2.19 2.49 -2.18
N SER A 32 -2.29 3.00 -3.40
CA SER A 32 -3.35 3.92 -3.81
C SER A 32 -4.02 3.39 -5.07
N CYS A 33 -5.35 3.32 -5.04
CA CYS A 33 -6.16 2.88 -6.18
C CYS A 33 -6.96 4.09 -6.65
N ILE A 34 -6.57 4.67 -7.78
CA ILE A 34 -7.24 5.83 -8.37
C ILE A 34 -7.64 5.45 -9.79
N SER A 35 -8.95 5.45 -10.04
CA SER A 35 -9.53 5.06 -11.33
C SER A 35 -9.09 3.66 -11.78
N ALA A 36 -8.33 3.54 -12.86
CA ALA A 36 -7.88 2.28 -13.46
C ALA A 36 -6.40 1.97 -13.16
N GLU A 37 -5.79 2.71 -12.23
CA GLU A 37 -4.38 2.58 -11.86
C GLU A 37 -4.22 2.26 -10.38
N VAL A 38 -3.26 1.39 -10.10
CA VAL A 38 -2.82 1.04 -8.75
C VAL A 38 -1.37 1.49 -8.61
N SER A 39 -1.14 2.37 -7.65
CA SER A 39 0.18 2.86 -7.30
C SER A 39 0.65 2.22 -6.00
N LEU A 40 1.88 1.73 -5.99
CA LEU A 40 2.54 1.07 -4.86
C LEU A 40 3.80 1.88 -4.51
N ARG A 41 4.00 2.15 -3.22
CA ARG A 41 5.23 2.79 -2.75
C ARG A 41 5.69 2.21 -1.42
N ASP A 42 6.98 2.35 -1.17
CA ASP A 42 7.56 2.10 0.14
C ASP A 42 7.35 3.34 1.04
N SER A 43 6.71 3.17 2.19
CA SER A 43 6.48 4.25 3.16
C SER A 43 7.78 4.82 3.71
N LYS A 44 8.89 4.07 3.71
CA LYS A 44 10.21 4.56 4.15
C LYS A 44 10.85 5.48 3.10
N SER A 45 10.35 5.46 1.88
CA SER A 45 10.87 6.20 0.73
C SER A 45 9.77 7.06 0.08
N LEU A 46 9.25 8.04 0.83
CA LEU A 46 8.16 8.92 0.37
C LEU A 46 8.51 9.74 -0.90
N THR A 47 9.80 10.02 -1.11
CA THR A 47 10.37 10.68 -2.30
C THR A 47 10.89 9.70 -3.35
N GLY A 48 10.82 8.40 -3.09
CA GLY A 48 11.31 7.35 -3.98
C GLY A 48 10.36 7.04 -5.13
N ASN A 49 10.83 6.17 -6.03
CA ASN A 49 10.05 5.70 -7.17
C ASN A 49 8.82 4.92 -6.70
N ARG A 50 7.70 5.12 -7.39
CA ARG A 50 6.44 4.41 -7.17
C ARG A 50 6.21 3.46 -8.33
N LEU A 51 5.75 2.26 -8.03
CA LEU A 51 5.34 1.31 -9.05
C LEU A 51 3.88 1.59 -9.39
N ILE A 52 3.59 1.89 -10.66
CA ILE A 52 2.23 2.13 -11.15
C ILE A 52 1.88 1.01 -12.13
N VAL A 53 0.76 0.35 -11.89
CA VAL A 53 0.24 -0.74 -12.73
C VAL A 53 -1.25 -0.51 -12.98
N SER A 54 -1.81 -1.12 -14.02
CA SER A 54 -3.25 -1.09 -14.22
C SER A 54 -3.97 -1.93 -13.15
N SER A 55 -5.21 -1.56 -12.83
CA SER A 55 -6.05 -2.29 -11.88
C SER A 55 -6.26 -3.75 -12.28
N ASP A 56 -6.44 -4.03 -13.57
CA ASP A 56 -6.58 -5.40 -14.09
C ASP A 56 -5.31 -6.23 -13.89
N ALA A 57 -4.15 -5.69 -14.23
CA ALA A 57 -2.88 -6.39 -14.04
C ALA A 57 -2.61 -6.65 -12.55
N PHE A 58 -2.94 -5.70 -11.69
CA PHE A 58 -2.82 -5.87 -10.25
C PHE A 58 -3.76 -6.96 -9.72
N ALA A 59 -5.01 -7.02 -10.21
CA ALA A 59 -5.94 -8.07 -9.81
C ALA A 59 -5.44 -9.47 -10.18
N VAL A 60 -4.92 -9.65 -11.41
CA VAL A 60 -4.31 -10.92 -11.86
C VAL A 60 -3.12 -11.29 -11.01
N PHE A 61 -2.25 -10.33 -10.68
CA PHE A 61 -1.11 -10.56 -9.80
C PHE A 61 -1.55 -11.06 -8.41
N ILE A 62 -2.54 -10.41 -7.79
CA ILE A 62 -3.04 -10.81 -6.47
C ILE A 62 -3.67 -12.20 -6.51
N ASP A 63 -4.40 -12.54 -7.58
CA ASP A 63 -4.98 -13.87 -7.75
C ASP A 63 -3.89 -14.94 -7.85
N SER A 64 -2.83 -14.68 -8.62
CA SER A 64 -1.66 -15.56 -8.73
C SER A 64 -0.97 -15.79 -7.38
N VAL A 65 -0.78 -14.73 -6.59
CA VAL A 65 -0.16 -14.81 -5.25
C VAL A 65 -1.03 -15.62 -4.29
N LYS A 66 -2.35 -15.42 -4.31
CA LYS A 66 -3.28 -16.19 -3.46
C LYS A 66 -3.36 -17.66 -3.85
N GLY A 67 -3.26 -17.96 -5.15
CA GLY A 67 -3.26 -19.31 -5.69
C GLY A 67 -1.96 -20.09 -5.43
N GLY A 68 -0.90 -19.42 -4.98
CA GLY A 68 0.39 -20.05 -4.70
C GLY A 68 1.20 -20.44 -5.94
N SER A 69 0.80 -19.94 -7.12
CA SER A 69 1.52 -20.13 -8.37
C SER A 69 2.69 -19.16 -8.40
N GLN A 70 3.87 -19.64 -7.99
CA GLN A 70 5.17 -18.98 -8.17
C GLN A 70 5.92 -19.68 -9.30
#